data_AF-A0A2U1AI21-F1
#
_entry.id   AF-A0A2U1AI21-F1
#
_cell.length_a   1.000
_cell.length_b   1.000
_cell.length_c   1.000
_cell.angle_alpha   90.00
_cell.angle_beta   90.00
_cell.angle_gamma   90.00
#
_symmetry.space_group_name_H-M   'P 1'
#
loop_
_entity.id
_entity.type
_entity.pdbx_description
1 polymer ?
#
loop_
_entity_poly.entity_id
_entity_poly.type
_entity_poly.pdbx_seq_one_letter_code
_entity_poly.pdbx_strand_id
1 'polypeptide(L)'
;MKIRKSVLVDALKVLGKVVSQTSPVEVQRSVRFFGVGAQVWLMATDGVESVTVEVAGDAGDMEDFAVEYNESGAVRDQQRRVPAK
;
A
#
# COMPACT_ATOMS: atom_id res chain seq x y z
N MET A 1 -10.84 0.88 -6.73
CA MET A 1 -9.52 0.69 -7.38
C MET A 1 -9.37 -0.72 -7.96
N LYS A 2 -8.97 -0.84 -9.24
CA LYS A 2 -8.75 -2.09 -9.96
C LYS A 2 -7.35 -2.06 -10.61
N ILE A 3 -6.47 -2.97 -10.22
CA ILE A 3 -5.09 -3.07 -10.73
C ILE A 3 -4.87 -4.51 -11.20
N ARG A 4 -4.15 -4.71 -12.32
CA ARG A 4 -3.75 -6.06 -12.73
C ARG A 4 -2.83 -6.67 -11.68
N LYS A 5 -3.08 -7.93 -11.30
CA LYS A 5 -2.32 -8.62 -10.23
C LYS A 5 -0.81 -8.65 -10.49
N SER A 6 -0.38 -8.91 -11.73
CA SER A 6 1.05 -8.92 -12.07
C SER A 6 1.71 -7.56 -11.86
N VAL A 7 1.04 -6.48 -12.31
CA VAL A 7 1.51 -5.10 -12.12
C VAL A 7 1.61 -4.75 -10.64
N LEU A 8 0.60 -5.12 -9.85
CA LEU A 8 0.62 -4.91 -8.40
C LEU A 8 1.79 -5.66 -7.73
N VAL A 9 2.00 -6.93 -8.08
CA VAL A 9 3.10 -7.73 -7.54
C VAL A 9 4.46 -7.12 -7.85
N ASP A 10 4.66 -6.63 -9.08
CA ASP A 10 5.93 -6.00 -9.46
C ASP A 10 6.17 -4.67 -8.74
N ALA A 11 5.13 -3.85 -8.55
CA ALA A 11 5.23 -2.64 -7.74
C ALA A 11 5.57 -2.96 -6.27
N LEU A 12 4.91 -3.97 -5.69
CA LEU A 12 5.13 -4.38 -4.30
C LEU A 12 6.54 -4.95 -4.06
N LYS A 13 7.18 -5.58 -5.05
CA LYS A 13 8.60 -6.00 -4.94
C LYS A 13 9.56 -4.83 -4.73
N VAL A 14 9.25 -3.67 -5.31
CA VAL A 14 10.06 -2.46 -5.15
C VAL A 14 9.75 -1.81 -3.81
N LEU A 15 8.46 -1.56 -3.54
CA LEU A 15 8.02 -0.84 -2.34
C LEU A 15 8.30 -1.63 -1.05
N GLY A 16 8.23 -2.96 -1.11
CA GLY A 16 8.56 -3.83 0.02
C GLY A 16 10.01 -3.72 0.51
N LYS A 17 10.92 -3.13 -0.29
CA LYS A 17 12.30 -2.85 0.13
C LYS A 17 12.42 -1.56 0.95
N VAL A 18 11.43 -0.68 0.87
CA VAL A 18 11.39 0.63 1.53
C VAL A 18 10.63 0.54 2.85
N VAL A 19 9.60 -0.31 2.91
CA VAL A 19 8.82 -0.53 4.13
C VAL A 19 9.73 -1.01 5.27
N SER A 20 9.64 -0.32 6.41
CA SER A 20 10.27 -0.72 7.67
C SER A 20 9.28 -1.51 8.53
N GLN A 21 9.18 -2.82 8.30
CA GLN A 21 8.16 -3.70 8.91
C GLN A 21 8.18 -3.76 10.43
N THR A 22 9.34 -3.52 11.06
CA THR A 22 9.47 -3.53 12.52
C THR A 22 9.35 -2.13 13.13
N SER A 23 9.12 -1.10 12.31
CA SER A 23 8.99 0.27 12.80
C SER A 23 7.80 0.39 13.75
N PRO A 24 7.91 1.13 14.86
CA PRO A 24 6.74 1.47 15.68
C PRO A 24 5.77 2.39 14.92
N VAL A 25 6.21 3.04 13.83
CA VAL A 25 5.43 4.00 13.06
C VAL A 25 4.64 3.30 11.96
N GLU A 26 3.31 3.38 12.02
CA GLU A 26 2.40 2.65 11.12
C GLU A 26 2.61 2.98 9.63
N VAL A 27 2.81 4.24 9.27
CA VAL A 27 3.03 4.64 7.88
C VAL A 27 4.30 4.02 7.29
N GLN A 28 5.31 3.76 8.13
CA GLN A 28 6.55 3.12 7.68
C GLN A 28 6.40 1.61 7.51
N ARG A 29 5.36 0.99 8.09
CA ARG A 29 5.01 -0.43 7.89
C ARG A 29 4.04 -0.65 6.73
N SER A 30 3.63 0.42 6.04
CA SER A 30 2.51 0.39 5.11
C SER A 30 2.88 0.80 3.70
N VAL A 31 2.13 0.29 2.73
CA VAL A 31 2.06 0.83 1.38
C VAL A 31 0.74 1.62 1.26
N ARG A 32 0.84 2.90 0.87
CA ARG A 32 -0.31 3.76 0.59
C ARG A 32 -0.68 3.67 -0.88
N PHE A 33 -1.96 3.62 -1.17
CA PHE A 33 -2.55 3.59 -2.50
C PHE A 33 -3.36 4.87 -2.67
N PHE A 34 -3.11 5.59 -3.75
CA PHE A 34 -3.73 6.87 -4.04
C PHE A 34 -4.22 6.91 -5.49
N GLY A 35 -5.49 7.21 -5.70
CA GLY A 35 -6.10 7.36 -7.02
C GLY A 35 -5.95 8.79 -7.54
N VAL A 36 -5.46 8.96 -8.77
CA VAL A 36 -5.37 10.28 -9.43
C VAL A 36 -6.00 10.17 -10.82
N GLY A 37 -7.26 10.60 -10.94
CA GLY A 37 -8.01 10.46 -12.19
C GLY A 37 -8.09 9.00 -12.65
N ALA A 38 -7.45 8.68 -13.77
CA ALA A 38 -7.38 7.32 -14.33
C ALA A 38 -6.11 6.54 -13.93
N GLN A 39 -5.34 7.03 -12.96
CA GLN A 39 -4.08 6.41 -12.51
C GLN A 39 -4.15 5.98 -11.06
N VAL A 40 -3.28 5.03 -10.71
CA VAL A 40 -3.08 4.60 -9.32
C VAL A 40 -1.61 4.78 -8.97
N TRP A 41 -1.38 5.42 -7.82
CA TRP A 41 -0.08 5.71 -7.26
C TRP A 41 0.09 4.86 -5.99
N LEU A 42 1.23 4.20 -5.86
CA LEU A 42 1.58 3.45 -4.66
C LEU A 42 2.80 4.09 -4.02
N MET A 43 2.79 4.26 -2.71
CA MET A 43 3.85 4.93 -1.97
C MET A 43 4.27 4.12 -0.74
N ALA A 44 5.57 4.11 -0.46
CA ALA A 44 6.15 3.62 0.79
C ALA A 44 7.24 4.58 1.26
N THR A 45 7.49 4.62 2.57
CA THR A 45 8.53 5.44 3.19
C THR A 45 9.16 4.71 4.38
N ASP A 46 10.45 4.92 4.61
CA ASP A 46 11.15 4.46 5.82
C ASP A 46 11.22 5.55 6.91
N GLY A 47 10.60 6.72 6.67
CA GLY A 47 10.67 7.90 7.53
C GLY A 47 11.80 8.88 7.19
N VAL A 48 12.70 8.51 6.27
CA VAL A 48 13.76 9.37 5.74
C VAL A 48 13.48 9.68 4.26
N GLU A 49 13.22 8.64 3.47
CA GLU A 49 12.92 8.74 2.04
C GLU A 49 11.52 8.23 1.71
N SER A 50 10.98 8.65 0.57
CA SER A 50 9.70 8.15 0.03
C SER A 50 9.89 7.67 -1.39
N VAL A 51 9.34 6.50 -1.70
CA VAL A 51 9.30 5.95 -3.06
C VAL A 51 7.86 5.89 -3.51
N THR A 52 7.61 6.42 -4.71
CA THR A 52 6.31 6.41 -5.37
C THR A 52 6.40 5.64 -6.67
N VAL A 53 5.45 4.74 -6.91
CA VAL A 53 5.31 3.97 -8.15
C VAL A 53 3.93 4.26 -8.75
N GLU A 54 3.91 4.80 -9.96
CA GLU A 54 2.69 4.88 -10.76
C GLU A 54 2.43 3.53 -11.43
N VAL A 55 1.19 3.05 -11.37
CA VAL A 55 0.77 1.82 -12.05
C VAL A 55 -0.48 2.04 -12.89
N ALA A 56 -0.53 1.33 -14.02
CA ALA A 56 -1.74 1.25 -14.81
C ALA A 56 -2.85 0.54 -14.03
N GLY A 57 -3.98 1.20 -13.89
CA GLY A 57 -5.16 0.71 -13.18
C GLY A 57 -6.34 1.65 -13.36
N ASP A 58 -7.44 1.33 -12.69
CA ASP A 58 -8.63 2.17 -12.63
C ASP A 58 -8.87 2.53 -11.16
N ALA A 59 -8.72 3.82 -10.81
CA ALA A 59 -8.94 4.27 -9.44
C ALA A 59 -10.39 4.01 -8.96
N GLY A 60 -11.36 4.08 -9.87
CA GLY A 60 -12.78 4.15 -9.53
C GLY A 60 -13.06 5.29 -8.55
N ASP A 61 -14.00 5.08 -7.62
CA ASP A 61 -14.37 6.07 -6.60
C ASP A 61 -13.49 6.02 -5.33
N MET A 62 -12.43 5.22 -5.31
CA MET A 62 -11.52 5.12 -4.15
C MET A 62 -10.33 6.04 -4.32
N GLU A 63 -10.23 7.06 -3.47
CA GLU A 63 -9.18 8.07 -3.56
C GLU A 63 -7.91 7.69 -2.78
N ASP A 64 -8.02 7.11 -1.58
CA ASP A 64 -6.85 6.90 -0.71
C ASP A 64 -7.06 5.79 0.33
N PHE A 65 -6.11 4.86 0.43
CA PHE A 65 -6.04 3.91 1.56
C PHE A 65 -4.61 3.42 1.80
N ALA A 66 -4.31 2.96 3.01
CA ALA A 66 -3.03 2.34 3.36
C ALA A 66 -3.20 0.89 3.80
N VAL A 67 -2.19 0.09 3.50
CA VAL A 67 -2.16 -1.33 3.83
C VAL A 67 -0.82 -1.69 4.47
N GLU A 68 -0.88 -2.34 5.64
CA GLU A 68 0.31 -2.87 6.29
C GLU A 68 0.94 -4.00 5.45
N TYR A 69 2.24 -3.88 5.17
CA TYR A 69 2.99 -4.80 4.34
C TYR A 69 3.68 -5.85 5.22
N ASN A 70 3.24 -7.10 5.13
CA ASN A 70 3.82 -8.22 5.86
C ASN A 70 4.51 -9.23 4.92
N GLU A 71 5.49 -9.98 5.44
CA GLU A 71 6.31 -10.95 4.67
C GLU A 71 5.49 -12.05 3.99
N SER A 72 4.26 -12.30 4.43
CA SER A 72 3.33 -13.22 3.75
C SER A 72 2.76 -12.67 2.42
N GLY A 73 3.08 -11.42 2.04
CA GLY A 73 2.49 -10.75 0.88
C GLY A 73 0.98 -10.52 1.02
N ALA A 74 0.44 -10.68 2.22
CA ALA A 74 -0.99 -10.65 2.51
C ALA A 74 -1.35 -9.28 3.06
N VAL A 75 -1.93 -8.45 2.20
CA VAL A 75 -2.69 -7.25 2.58
C VAL A 75 -3.74 -7.64 3.62
N ARG A 76 -3.53 -7.31 4.90
CA ARG A 76 -4.56 -7.51 5.93
C ARG A 76 -5.42 -6.25 6.00
N ASP A 77 -6.67 -6.40 5.60
CA ASP A 77 -7.70 -5.38 5.75
C ASP A 77 -7.95 -5.12 7.25
N GLN A 78 -7.73 -3.87 7.69
CA GLN A 78 -7.82 -3.48 9.10
C GLN A 78 -9.28 -3.26 9.57
N GLN A 79 -10.30 -3.45 8.73
CA GLN A 79 -11.70 -3.18 9.10
C GLN A 79 -12.39 -4.19 10.05
N ARG A 80 -11.68 -5.17 10.63
CA ARG A 80 -12.28 -6.13 11.59
C ARG A 80 -11.53 -6.23 12.92
N ARG A 81 -11.56 -5.16 13.72
CA ARG A 81 -11.41 -5.28 15.18
C ARG A 81 -12.36 -4.32 15.89
N VAL A 82 -13.63 -4.70 15.98
CA VAL A 82 -14.50 -4.21 17.05
C VAL A 82 -14.39 -5.21 18.20
N PRO A 83 -13.85 -4.85 19.38
CA PRO A 83 -13.86 -5.75 20.52
C PRO A 83 -15.31 -5.92 21.01
N ALA A 84 -15.77 -7.17 21.13
CA ALA A 84 -17.00 -7.47 21.84
C ALA A 84 -16.77 -7.17 23.34
N LYS A 85 -17.71 -6.44 23.95
CA LYS A 85 -17.80 -6.27 25.40
C LYS A 85 -18.22 -7.58 26.06
#